data_AF-A0A5K1DP62-F1
#
_entry.id   AF-A0A5K1DP62-F1
#
_cell.length_a   1.000
_cell.length_b   1.000
_cell.length_c   1.000
_cell.angle_alpha   90.00
_cell.angle_beta   90.00
_cell.angle_gamma   90.00
#
_symmetry.space_group_name_H-M   'P 1'
#
loop_
_entity.id
_entity.type
_entity.pdbx_description
1 polymer ?
#
loop_
_entity_poly.entity_id
_entity_poly.type
_entity_poly.pdbx_seq_one_letter_code
_entity_poly.pdbx_strand_id
1 'polypeptide(L)'
;SLYANGARNFQLHNTGPLGCLPQKVSMFGEYYTAHDENGCLNVFNDAAKVYNTGLKKLCAELRTNLKNSTIVHVDIYSIKYDLIANHAKY
;
A
#
# COMPACT_ATOMS: atom_id res chain seq x y z
N SER A 1 -10.63 6.09 -20.84
CA SER A 1 -9.92 5.27 -19.82
C SER A 1 -8.92 4.35 -20.52
N LEU A 2 -7.92 3.81 -19.80
CA LEU A 2 -6.96 2.85 -20.37
C LEU A 2 -7.68 1.62 -20.97
N TYR A 3 -8.70 1.09 -20.29
CA TYR A 3 -9.53 -0.02 -20.77
C TYR A 3 -10.23 0.28 -22.11
N ALA A 4 -10.81 1.48 -22.26
CA ALA A 4 -11.45 1.91 -23.51
C ALA A 4 -10.47 2.02 -24.69
N ASN A 5 -9.18 2.21 -24.40
CA ASN A 5 -8.10 2.26 -25.39
C ASN A 5 -7.39 0.90 -25.57
N GLY A 6 -8.04 -0.20 -25.17
CA GLY A 6 -7.54 -1.55 -25.43
C GLY A 6 -6.63 -2.16 -24.35
N ALA A 7 -6.32 -1.45 -23.26
CA ALA A 7 -5.58 -2.07 -22.15
C ALA A 7 -6.41 -3.22 -21.53
N ARG A 8 -5.77 -4.39 -21.36
CA ARG A 8 -6.40 -5.58 -20.76
C ARG A 8 -5.64 -6.14 -19.56
N ASN A 9 -4.40 -5.75 -19.35
CA ASN A 9 -3.60 -6.20 -18.22
C ASN A 9 -3.30 -5.01 -17.32
N PHE A 10 -3.75 -5.08 -16.08
CA PHE A 10 -3.59 -4.03 -15.10
C PHE A 10 -2.94 -4.63 -13.87
N GLN A 11 -1.74 -4.14 -13.54
CA GLN A 11 -1.09 -4.42 -12.27
C GLN A 11 -1.24 -3.19 -11.39
N LEU A 12 -1.94 -3.37 -10.27
CA LEU A 12 -2.10 -2.34 -9.25
C LEU A 12 -1.35 -2.81 -8.02
N HIS A 13 -0.42 -2.01 -7.55
CA HIS A 13 0.13 -2.20 -6.21
C HIS A 13 -0.53 -1.23 -5.25
N ASN A 14 -0.75 -1.68 -4.02
CA ASN A 14 -1.23 -0.80 -2.97
C ASN A 14 -0.11 0.17 -2.49
N THR A 15 -0.38 1.04 -1.53
CA THR A 15 0.67 1.90 -0.99
C THR A 15 1.49 1.17 0.07
N GLY A 16 2.77 1.52 0.20
CA GLY A 16 3.66 0.97 1.23
C GLY A 16 3.34 1.50 2.63
N PRO A 17 4.08 1.05 3.66
CA PRO A 17 3.93 1.54 5.02
C PRO A 17 4.46 2.99 5.14
N LEU A 18 3.56 3.95 4.91
CA LEU A 18 3.92 5.37 4.83
C LEU A 18 4.55 5.90 6.11
N GLY A 19 4.14 5.38 7.28
CA GLY A 19 4.70 5.77 8.57
C GLY A 19 6.16 5.38 8.75
N CYS A 20 6.66 4.44 7.95
CA CYS A 20 8.05 4.00 7.98
C CYS A 20 8.95 4.81 7.02
N LEU A 21 8.40 5.75 6.24
CA LEU A 21 9.20 6.53 5.32
C LEU A 21 10.11 7.50 6.10
N PRO A 22 11.43 7.54 5.83
CA PRO A 22 12.35 8.45 6.53
C PRO A 22 11.91 9.91 6.47
N GLN A 23 11.36 10.34 5.33
CA GLN A 23 10.77 11.68 5.19
C GLN A 23 9.63 11.93 6.18
N LYS A 24 8.72 10.96 6.36
CA LYS A 24 7.59 11.10 7.28
C LYS A 24 8.06 11.11 8.73
N VAL A 25 8.97 10.21 9.09
CA VAL A 25 9.57 10.17 10.42
C VAL A 25 10.32 11.48 10.73
N SER A 26 11.14 11.97 9.81
CA SER A 26 11.89 13.21 10.00
C SER A 26 11.00 14.45 10.13
N MET A 27 9.91 14.53 9.37
CA MET A 27 9.02 15.69 9.41
C MET A 27 8.00 15.64 10.54
N PHE A 28 7.55 14.44 10.94
CA PHE A 28 6.38 14.26 11.79
C PHE A 28 6.66 13.49 13.09
N GLY A 29 7.87 12.95 13.27
CA GLY A 29 8.22 12.08 14.40
C GLY A 29 8.10 12.73 15.77
N GLU A 30 8.37 14.03 15.87
CA GLU A 30 8.18 14.78 17.12
C GLU A 30 6.72 15.17 17.39
N TYR A 31 5.90 15.24 16.34
CA TYR A 31 4.49 15.66 16.44
C TYR A 31 3.54 14.51 16.79
N TYR A 32 3.91 13.27 16.48
CA TYR A 32 3.11 12.09 16.79
C TYR A 32 3.88 11.17 17.72
N THR A 33 3.31 10.87 18.89
CA THR A 33 3.94 10.01 19.88
C THR A 33 3.73 8.52 19.59
N ALA A 34 2.67 8.17 18.86
CA ALA A 34 2.31 6.80 18.56
C ALA A 34 3.15 6.22 17.40
N HIS A 35 4.08 5.36 17.76
CA HIS A 35 4.90 4.56 16.85
C HIS A 35 4.63 3.07 17.08
N ASP A 36 4.89 2.25 16.07
CA ASP A 36 4.98 0.80 16.26
C ASP A 36 6.38 0.38 16.77
N GLU A 37 6.56 -0.92 17.02
CA GLU A 37 7.82 -1.49 17.50
C GLU A 37 9.02 -1.28 16.56
N ASN A 38 8.75 -0.92 15.30
CA ASN A 38 9.76 -0.65 14.28
C ASN A 38 10.03 0.84 14.10
N GLY A 39 9.47 1.70 14.96
CA GLY A 39 9.63 3.14 14.89
C GLY A 39 8.84 3.81 13.76
N CYS A 40 7.86 3.12 13.17
CA CYS A 40 7.01 3.72 12.15
C CYS A 40 5.84 4.47 12.77
N LEU A 41 5.47 5.61 12.16
CA LEU A 41 4.36 6.44 12.61
C LEU A 41 3.00 5.78 12.36
N ASN A 42 2.27 5.45 13.43
CA ASN A 42 0.99 4.74 13.34
C ASN A 42 -0.05 5.49 12.50
N VAL A 43 -0.17 6.80 12.68
CA VAL A 43 -1.15 7.63 11.96
C VAL A 43 -1.05 7.52 10.43
N PHE A 44 0.18 7.47 9.89
CA PHE A 44 0.40 7.32 8.46
C PHE A 44 0.24 5.89 7.99
N ASN A 45 0.65 4.91 8.80
CA ASN A 45 0.44 3.49 8.50
C ASN A 45 -1.04 3.13 8.51
N ASP A 46 -1.85 3.71 9.40
CA ASP A 46 -3.28 3.46 9.46
C ASP A 46 -4.01 4.11 8.28
N ALA A 47 -3.63 5.32 7.89
CA ALA A 47 -4.13 5.94 6.66
C ALA A 47 -3.80 5.08 5.42
N ALA A 48 -2.59 4.53 5.35
CA ALA A 48 -2.19 3.59 4.30
C ALA A 48 -3.06 2.32 4.29
N LYS A 49 -3.33 1.72 5.46
CA LYS A 49 -4.20 0.52 5.59
C LYS A 49 -5.63 0.80 5.14
N VAL A 50 -6.20 1.96 5.47
CA VAL A 50 -7.54 2.37 5.02
C VAL A 50 -7.59 2.47 3.49
N TYR A 51 -6.63 3.18 2.89
CA TYR A 51 -6.52 3.27 1.43
C TYR A 51 -6.37 1.90 0.78
N ASN A 52 -5.47 1.06 1.30
CA ASN A 52 -5.19 -0.28 0.78
C ASN A 52 -6.42 -1.20 0.84
N THR A 53 -7.24 -1.06 1.89
CA THR A 53 -8.52 -1.79 2.01
C THR A 53 -9.50 -1.37 0.91
N GLY A 54 -9.62 -0.06 0.66
CA GLY A 54 -10.43 0.48 -0.44
C GLY A 54 -9.93 0.00 -1.82
N LEU A 55 -8.63 0.06 -2.07
CA LEU A 55 -8.04 -0.39 -3.33
C LEU A 55 -8.27 -1.89 -3.56
N LYS A 56 -8.15 -2.73 -2.52
CA LYS A 56 -8.44 -4.16 -2.61
C LYS A 56 -9.89 -4.42 -3.03
N LYS A 57 -10.84 -3.68 -2.44
CA LYS A 57 -12.26 -3.74 -2.82
C LYS A 57 -12.47 -3.31 -4.27
N LEU A 58 -11.88 -2.19 -4.69
CA LEU A 58 -11.95 -1.71 -6.07
C LEU A 58 -11.37 -2.73 -7.05
N CYS A 59 -10.24 -3.38 -6.73
CA CYS A 59 -9.68 -4.42 -7.59
C CYS A 59 -10.64 -5.60 -7.77
N ALA A 60 -11.39 -5.99 -6.73
CA ALA A 60 -12.42 -7.02 -6.84
C ALA A 60 -13.58 -6.58 -7.75
N GLU A 61 -14.02 -5.32 -7.63
CA GLU A 61 -15.05 -4.75 -8.51
C GLU A 61 -14.58 -4.68 -9.97
N LEU A 62 -13.34 -4.25 -10.21
CA LEU A 62 -12.76 -4.16 -11.55
C LEU A 62 -12.63 -5.52 -12.23
N ARG A 63 -12.31 -6.59 -11.49
CA ARG A 63 -12.30 -7.97 -12.04
C ARG A 63 -13.66 -8.39 -12.56
N THR A 64 -14.73 -7.93 -11.93
CA THR A 64 -16.10 -8.23 -12.35
C THR A 64 -16.53 -7.36 -13.53
N ASN A 65 -16.15 -6.08 -13.53
CA ASN A 65 -16.67 -5.06 -14.46
C ASN A 65 -15.86 -4.95 -15.76
N LEU A 66 -14.53 -5.13 -15.71
CA LEU A 66 -13.66 -5.04 -16.88
C LEU A 66 -13.54 -6.42 -17.54
N LYS A 67 -14.52 -6.75 -18.40
CA LYS A 67 -14.55 -8.02 -19.13
C LYS A 67 -13.28 -8.22 -19.95
N ASN A 68 -12.86 -9.47 -20.10
CA ASN A 68 -11.66 -9.86 -20.84
C ASN A 68 -10.37 -9.16 -20.37
N SER A 69 -10.32 -8.70 -19.12
CA SER A 69 -9.15 -8.06 -18.53
C SER A 69 -8.61 -8.83 -17.33
N THR A 70 -7.29 -8.81 -17.17
CA THR A 70 -6.57 -9.35 -16.03
C THR A 70 -6.23 -8.21 -15.07
N ILE A 71 -6.72 -8.30 -13.84
CA ILE A 71 -6.42 -7.35 -12.76
C ILE A 71 -5.59 -8.05 -11.68
N VAL A 72 -4.31 -7.73 -11.62
CA VAL A 72 -3.38 -8.23 -10.59
C VAL A 72 -3.24 -7.16 -9.50
N HIS A 73 -3.53 -7.54 -8.26
CA HIS A 73 -3.33 -6.68 -7.09
C HIS A 73 -2.10 -7.17 -6.33
N VAL A 74 -1.13 -6.29 -6.12
CA VAL A 74 0.11 -6.58 -5.38
C VAL A 74 0.06 -5.87 -4.03
N ASP A 75 0.21 -6.65 -2.95
CA ASP A 75 0.28 -6.12 -1.59
C ASP A 75 1.71 -5.68 -1.25
N ILE A 76 2.11 -4.51 -1.76
CA ILE A 76 3.44 -3.94 -1.52
C ILE A 76 3.61 -3.48 -0.07
N TYR A 77 2.50 -3.17 0.63
CA TYR A 77 2.52 -2.82 2.04
C TYR A 77 3.17 -3.93 2.85
N SER A 78 2.63 -5.15 2.77
CA SER A 78 3.10 -6.29 3.54
C SER A 78 4.54 -6.66 3.19
N ILE A 79 4.90 -6.63 1.90
CA ILE A 79 6.27 -6.92 1.43
C ILE A 79 7.27 -5.92 2.02
N LYS A 80 6.99 -4.63 1.92
CA LYS A 80 7.91 -3.59 2.40
C LYS A 80 7.97 -3.52 3.92
N TYR A 81 6.84 -3.72 4.59
CA TYR A 81 6.80 -3.74 6.05
C TYR A 81 7.58 -4.93 6.60
N ASP A 82 7.48 -6.11 5.97
CA ASP A 82 8.28 -7.28 6.35
C ASP A 82 9.78 -7.02 6.20
N LEU A 83 10.21 -6.38 5.11
CA LEU A 83 11.62 -5.97 4.93
C LEU A 83 12.11 -5.06 6.06
N ILE A 84 11.25 -4.18 6.57
CA ILE A 84 11.59 -3.25 7.67
C ILE A 84 11.65 -4.01 9.01
N ALA A 85 10.56 -4.71 9.34
CA ALA A 85 10.41 -5.41 10.62
C ALA A 85 11.36 -6.61 10.76
N ASN A 86 11.69 -7.26 9.64
CA ASN A 86 12.52 -8.45 9.60
C ASN A 86 13.82 -8.22 8.79
N HIS A 87 14.37 -7.01 8.84
CA HIS A 87 15.56 -6.61 8.08
C HIS A 87 16.74 -7.59 8.18
N ALA A 88 16.95 -8.26 9.32
CA ALA A 88 18.02 -9.25 9.47
C ALA A 88 17.86 -10.55 8.64
N LYS A 89 16.68 -10.78 8.05
CA LYS A 89 16.42 -11.95 7.18
C LYS A 89 16.81 -11.71 5.72
N TYR A 90 17.14 -10.48 5.35
CA TYR A 90 17.38 -10.02 3.98
C TYR A 90 18.77 -9.41 3.84
#